data_AF-A0A945ADB2-F1
#
_entry.id   AF-A0A945ADB2-F1
#
_cell.length_a   1.000
_cell.length_b   1.000
_cell.length_c   1.000
_cell.angle_alpha   90.00
_cell.angle_beta   90.00
_cell.angle_gamma   90.00
#
_symmetry.space_group_name_H-M   'P 1'
#
loop_
_entity.id
_entity.type
_entity.pdbx_description
1 polymer ?
#
loop_
_entity_poly.entity_id
_entity_poly.type
_entity_poly.pdbx_seq_one_letter_code
_entity_poly.pdbx_strand_id
1 'polypeptide(L)'
;MAETLTMQHKSLVQQGYDYSPEELRQLDWGLRFTPLLCMVGAIYGLYSQQPNIHFALAVLGILPFWFPAWHPLDRIYNHLIRPILGAAQLPPNPLPRRIACLMGGSMNIGIGLGFLYGNITVAYVFGAILIPLQIIVISTHFCMASWMYEGVFKLIGGWDRPISSEDARRLVNEGAVLVDVRGPDEFARGHLPNAVNVPLDTLEQQLDVFGNQTSVLYCQSGMRSQGAAKVLKKHGIENVSNLGAMAKWDT
;
A
#
# COMPACT_ATOMS: atom_id res chain seq x y z
N MET A 1 -23.09 -7.33 15.27
CA MET A 1 -23.33 -6.47 14.08
C MET A 1 -21.97 -6.15 13.50
N ALA A 2 -21.73 -6.44 12.22
CA ALA A 2 -20.49 -6.01 11.57
C ALA A 2 -20.41 -4.48 11.62
N GLU A 3 -19.34 -3.94 12.22
CA GLU A 3 -19.16 -2.50 12.40
C GLU A 3 -18.87 -1.85 11.04
N THR A 4 -19.75 -0.93 10.60
CA THR A 4 -19.63 -0.30 9.29
C THR A 4 -18.43 0.65 9.22
N LEU A 5 -17.56 0.48 8.22
CA LEU A 5 -16.39 1.34 8.01
C LEU A 5 -16.78 2.82 7.80
N THR A 6 -16.11 3.72 8.53
CA THR A 6 -16.21 5.18 8.32
C THR A 6 -15.57 5.58 6.99
N MET A 7 -15.85 6.79 6.50
CA MET A 7 -15.21 7.30 5.27
C MET A 7 -13.67 7.38 5.38
N GLN A 8 -13.15 7.70 6.55
CA GLN A 8 -11.71 7.70 6.82
C GLN A 8 -11.14 6.28 6.74
N HIS A 9 -11.81 5.30 7.36
CA HIS A 9 -11.37 3.90 7.30
C HIS A 9 -11.42 3.36 5.86
N LYS A 10 -12.47 3.69 5.08
CA LYS A 10 -12.53 3.35 3.65
C LYS A 10 -11.35 3.93 2.87
N SER A 11 -10.92 5.15 3.20
CA SER A 11 -9.76 5.79 2.58
C SER A 11 -8.43 5.13 2.97
N LEU A 12 -8.30 4.62 4.19
CA LEU A 12 -7.16 3.82 4.63
C LEU A 12 -7.10 2.46 3.91
N VAL A 13 -8.23 1.77 3.79
CA VAL A 13 -8.36 0.53 3.01
C VAL A 13 -7.97 0.77 1.54
N GLN A 14 -8.40 1.91 0.98
CA GLN A 14 -8.03 2.30 -0.38
C GLN A 14 -6.52 2.54 -0.57
N GLN A 15 -5.82 2.96 0.49
CA GLN A 15 -4.36 3.08 0.50
C GLN A 15 -3.66 1.72 0.66
N GLY A 16 -4.40 0.65 0.88
CA GLY A 16 -3.92 -0.72 1.04
C GLY A 16 -3.75 -1.18 2.50
N TYR A 17 -4.30 -0.45 3.46
CA TYR A 17 -4.37 -0.89 4.86
C TYR A 17 -5.60 -1.77 5.07
N ASP A 18 -5.39 -3.08 5.00
CA ASP A 18 -6.46 -4.06 5.19
C ASP A 18 -6.41 -4.62 6.61
N TYR A 19 -7.09 -3.91 7.51
CA TYR A 19 -7.19 -4.20 8.94
C TYR A 19 -8.66 -4.05 9.38
N SER A 20 -8.99 -4.60 10.54
CA SER A 20 -10.31 -4.43 11.14
C SER A 20 -10.64 -2.95 11.44
N PRO A 21 -11.93 -2.57 11.55
CA PRO A 21 -12.32 -1.21 11.89
C PRO A 21 -11.69 -0.69 13.20
N GLU A 22 -11.47 -1.57 14.17
CA GLU A 22 -10.85 -1.23 15.46
C GLU A 22 -9.35 -0.96 15.31
N GLU A 23 -8.61 -1.81 14.59
CA GLU A 23 -7.19 -1.59 14.30
C GLU A 23 -6.97 -0.32 13.48
N LEU A 24 -7.81 -0.06 12.47
CA LEU A 24 -7.74 1.17 11.68
C LEU A 24 -7.93 2.42 12.54
N ARG A 25 -8.80 2.36 13.55
CA ARG A 25 -9.00 3.45 14.51
C ARG A 25 -7.76 3.71 15.35
N GLN A 26 -7.06 2.64 15.76
CA GLN A 26 -5.81 2.77 16.52
C GLN A 26 -4.66 3.35 15.67
N LEU A 27 -4.65 3.05 14.36
CA LEU A 27 -3.64 3.53 13.42
C LEU A 27 -3.89 4.96 12.91
N ASP A 28 -5.13 5.45 12.94
CA ASP A 28 -5.58 6.72 12.34
C ASP A 28 -4.64 7.90 12.67
N TRP A 29 -4.37 8.12 13.95
CA TRP A 29 -3.53 9.23 14.38
C TRP A 29 -2.07 9.06 13.93
N GLY A 30 -1.50 7.87 14.14
CA GLY A 30 -0.10 7.61 13.82
C GLY A 30 0.21 7.72 12.33
N LEU A 31 -0.72 7.32 11.46
CA LEU A 31 -0.56 7.41 10.02
C LEU A 31 -0.53 8.86 9.49
N ARG A 32 -0.92 9.85 10.29
CA ARG A 32 -0.85 11.30 9.98
C ARG A 32 0.50 11.92 10.35
N PHE A 33 1.31 11.27 11.17
CA PHE A 33 2.58 11.82 11.68
C PHE A 33 3.57 12.19 10.56
N THR A 34 3.90 11.22 9.72
CA THR A 34 4.82 11.39 8.60
C THR A 34 4.37 12.44 7.58
N PRO A 35 3.13 12.40 7.03
CA PRO A 35 2.69 13.44 6.09
C PRO A 35 2.63 14.83 6.72
N LEU A 36 2.31 14.94 8.02
CA LEU A 36 2.32 16.22 8.74
C LEU A 36 3.74 16.83 8.80
N LEU A 37 4.75 16.04 9.19
CA LEU A 37 6.14 16.51 9.23
C LEU A 37 6.66 16.88 7.83
N CYS A 38 6.33 16.09 6.81
CA CYS A 38 6.69 16.41 5.42
C CYS A 38 6.02 17.70 4.95
N MET A 39 4.77 17.96 5.34
CA MET A 39 4.05 19.19 5.01
C MET A 39 4.68 20.41 5.69
N VAL A 40 4.99 20.32 6.98
CA VAL A 40 5.68 21.39 7.71
C VAL A 40 7.03 21.71 7.05
N GLY A 41 7.81 20.68 6.72
CA GLY A 41 9.07 20.85 5.99
C GLY A 41 8.87 21.48 4.61
N ALA A 42 7.84 21.08 3.86
CA ALA A 42 7.57 21.62 2.53
C ALA A 42 7.13 23.09 2.59
N ILE A 43 6.28 23.46 3.54
CA ILE A 43 5.87 24.86 3.76
C ILE A 43 7.09 25.70 4.13
N TYR A 44 7.94 25.22 5.04
CA TYR A 44 9.15 25.92 5.43
C TYR A 44 10.14 26.05 4.26
N GLY A 45 10.31 25.01 3.45
CA GLY A 45 11.13 25.04 2.23
C GLY A 45 10.63 26.05 1.18
N LEU A 46 9.31 26.13 0.98
CA LEU A 46 8.68 27.10 0.07
C LEU A 46 8.81 28.54 0.59
N TYR A 47 8.66 28.73 1.90
CA TYR A 47 8.80 30.04 2.55
C TYR A 47 10.24 30.55 2.50
N SER A 48 11.20 29.69 2.84
CA SER A 48 12.63 30.01 2.85
C SER A 48 13.32 29.93 1.49
N GLN A 49 12.61 29.45 0.46
CA GLN A 49 13.10 29.21 -0.90
C GLN A 49 14.36 28.33 -0.95
N GLN A 50 14.48 27.38 0.00
CA GLN A 50 15.66 26.52 0.10
C GLN A 50 15.46 25.22 -0.69
N PRO A 51 16.19 24.99 -1.80
CA PRO A 51 16.04 23.78 -2.61
C PRO A 51 16.44 22.51 -1.85
N ASN A 52 17.43 22.61 -0.95
CA ASN A 52 17.95 21.48 -0.18
C ASN A 52 16.89 20.82 0.70
N ILE A 53 15.95 21.60 1.24
CA ILE A 53 14.86 21.08 2.08
C ILE A 53 13.94 20.20 1.23
N HIS A 54 13.58 20.65 0.04
CA HIS A 54 12.76 19.87 -0.87
C HIS A 54 13.48 18.62 -1.39
N PHE A 55 14.78 18.69 -1.67
CA PHE A 55 15.54 17.49 -2.03
C PHE A 55 15.61 16.48 -0.88
N ALA A 56 15.76 16.92 0.37
CA ALA A 56 15.69 16.03 1.53
C ALA A 56 14.31 15.37 1.67
N LEU A 57 13.23 16.14 1.52
CA LEU A 57 11.85 15.61 1.51
C LEU A 57 11.59 14.67 0.34
N ALA A 58 12.20 14.91 -0.82
CA ALA A 58 12.12 14.03 -1.96
C ALA A 58 12.75 12.66 -1.66
N VAL A 59 13.94 12.64 -1.05
CA VAL A 59 14.58 11.39 -0.61
C VAL A 59 13.67 10.65 0.37
N LEU A 60 13.11 11.34 1.36
CA LEU A 60 12.18 10.73 2.32
C LEU A 60 10.93 10.16 1.65
N GLY A 61 10.37 10.83 0.64
CA GLY A 61 9.19 10.36 -0.09
C GLY A 61 9.47 9.20 -1.05
N ILE A 62 10.66 9.14 -1.65
CA ILE A 62 11.03 8.12 -2.65
C ILE A 62 11.52 6.83 -2.00
N LEU A 63 12.27 6.93 -0.90
CA LEU A 63 12.88 5.78 -0.21
C LEU A 63 11.87 4.64 0.13
N PRO A 64 10.65 4.90 0.64
CA PRO A 64 9.69 3.86 1.00
C PRO A 64 9.23 3.01 -0.17
N PHE A 65 9.33 3.51 -1.41
CA PHE A 65 8.98 2.74 -2.60
C PHE A 65 9.84 1.46 -2.70
N TRP A 66 11.14 1.61 -2.48
CA TRP A 66 12.12 0.53 -2.52
C TRP A 66 12.24 -0.21 -1.19
N PHE A 67 12.03 0.47 -0.06
CA PHE A 67 12.19 -0.10 1.28
C PHE A 67 10.95 0.15 2.16
N PRO A 68 9.90 -0.71 2.07
CA PRO A 68 8.58 -0.45 2.67
C PRO A 68 8.55 -0.30 4.19
N ALA A 69 9.48 -0.93 4.89
CA ALA A 69 9.60 -0.93 6.35
C ALA A 69 10.63 0.08 6.89
N TRP A 70 11.22 0.91 6.02
CA TRP A 70 12.38 1.75 6.34
C TRP A 70 12.12 3.25 6.18
N HIS A 71 10.86 3.70 6.20
CA HIS A 71 10.58 5.12 6.22
C HIS A 71 11.17 5.76 7.51
N PRO A 72 12.09 6.74 7.42
CA PRO A 72 12.79 7.26 8.60
C PRO A 72 11.85 7.89 9.63
N LEU A 73 10.87 8.67 9.17
CA LEU A 73 9.85 9.26 10.05
C LEU A 73 8.94 8.23 10.71
N ASP A 74 8.50 7.17 10.01
CA ASP A 74 7.73 6.08 10.64
C ASP A 74 8.57 5.32 11.68
N ARG A 75 9.90 5.20 11.47
CA ARG A 75 10.81 4.63 12.49
C ARG A 75 10.94 5.55 13.70
N ILE A 76 11.09 6.85 13.50
CA ILE A 76 11.10 7.83 14.59
C ILE A 76 9.79 7.73 15.39
N TYR A 77 8.66 7.65 14.70
CA TYR A 77 7.37 7.43 15.33
C TYR A 77 7.36 6.15 16.18
N ASN A 78 7.72 5.01 15.58
CA ASN A 78 7.64 3.70 16.21
C ASN A 78 8.65 3.51 17.37
N HIS A 79 9.77 4.21 17.38
CA HIS A 79 10.81 4.07 18.41
C HIS A 79 10.77 5.17 19.48
N LEU A 80 10.36 6.39 19.12
CA LEU A 80 10.42 7.54 20.03
C LEU A 80 9.04 8.05 20.44
N ILE A 81 8.10 8.15 19.50
CA ILE A 81 6.82 8.83 19.75
C ILE A 81 5.78 7.88 20.34
N ARG A 82 5.57 6.71 19.73
CA ARG A 82 4.53 5.76 20.18
C ARG A 82 4.70 5.31 21.64
N PRO A 83 5.91 5.04 22.19
CA PRO A 83 6.03 4.54 23.56
C PRO A 83 5.64 5.60 24.59
N ILE A 84 5.86 6.88 24.27
CA ILE A 84 5.51 8.01 25.13
C ILE A 84 3.98 8.20 25.18
N LEU A 85 3.30 7.95 24.06
CA LEU A 85 1.87 8.20 23.91
C LEU A 85 1.00 6.96 24.12
N GLY A 86 1.60 5.78 24.32
CA GLY A 86 0.87 4.51 24.35
C GLY A 86 0.14 4.19 23.04
N ALA A 87 0.67 4.66 21.91
CA ALA A 87 0.02 4.55 20.61
C ALA A 87 0.36 3.24 19.87
N ALA A 88 -0.48 2.85 18.90
CA ALA A 88 -0.28 1.66 18.09
C ALA A 88 0.99 1.73 17.22
N GLN A 89 1.54 0.56 16.90
CA GLN A 89 2.69 0.46 16.00
C GLN A 89 2.26 0.69 14.56
N LEU A 90 2.97 1.53 13.82
CA LEU A 90 2.72 1.66 12.39
C LEU A 90 3.25 0.44 11.63
N PRO A 91 2.42 -0.20 10.80
CA PRO A 91 2.86 -1.28 9.94
C PRO A 91 3.65 -0.73 8.73
N PRO A 92 4.36 -1.59 7.98
CA PRO A 92 5.03 -1.20 6.74
C PRO A 92 4.06 -0.58 5.71
N ASN A 93 4.56 0.34 4.88
CA ASN A 93 3.72 1.05 3.93
C ASN A 93 3.26 0.13 2.77
N PRO A 94 1.94 -0.03 2.56
CA PRO A 94 1.41 -0.81 1.43
C PRO A 94 1.74 -0.13 0.08
N LEU A 95 1.63 -0.89 -1.01
CA LEU A 95 2.03 -0.40 -2.36
C LEU A 95 1.32 0.89 -2.79
N PRO A 96 -0.01 1.05 -2.66
CA PRO A 96 -0.67 2.29 -3.08
C PRO A 96 -0.13 3.51 -2.33
N ARG A 97 0.08 3.40 -1.01
CA ARG A 97 0.70 4.46 -0.22
C ARG A 97 2.14 4.74 -0.66
N ARG A 98 2.95 3.73 -0.95
CA ARG A 98 4.33 3.89 -1.43
C ARG A 98 4.39 4.68 -2.75
N ILE A 99 3.44 4.44 -3.64
CA ILE A 99 3.35 5.16 -4.91
C ILE A 99 2.94 6.62 -4.67
N ALA A 100 2.03 6.86 -3.73
CA ALA A 100 1.71 8.23 -3.32
C ALA A 100 2.94 8.96 -2.75
N CYS A 101 3.76 8.30 -1.93
CA CYS A 101 5.02 8.86 -1.43
C CYS A 101 6.02 9.16 -2.58
N LEU A 102 6.16 8.26 -3.55
CA LEU A 102 6.98 8.46 -4.75
C LEU A 102 6.54 9.68 -5.56
N MET A 103 5.23 9.86 -5.78
CA MET A 103 4.68 11.02 -6.47
C MET A 103 4.94 12.31 -5.68
N GLY A 104 4.69 12.31 -4.37
CA GLY A 104 4.99 13.45 -3.51
C GLY A 104 6.48 13.80 -3.48
N GLY A 105 7.35 12.80 -3.49
CA GLY A 105 8.80 13.00 -3.60
C GLY A 105 9.22 13.60 -4.94
N SER A 106 8.61 13.14 -6.04
CA SER A 106 8.84 13.68 -7.38
C SER A 106 8.40 15.15 -7.50
N MET A 107 7.28 15.52 -6.88
CA MET A 107 6.85 16.92 -6.81
C MET A 107 7.85 17.78 -6.03
N ASN A 108 8.39 17.27 -4.92
CA ASN A 108 9.46 17.95 -4.18
C ASN A 108 10.73 18.14 -5.00
N ILE A 109 11.11 17.18 -5.85
CA ILE A 109 12.20 17.38 -6.83
C ILE A 109 11.87 18.57 -7.74
N GLY A 110 10.65 18.63 -8.29
CA GLY A 110 10.20 19.76 -9.10
C GLY A 110 10.32 21.11 -8.40
N ILE A 111 9.92 21.18 -7.12
CA ILE A 111 10.06 22.39 -6.29
C ILE A 111 11.53 22.76 -6.10
N GLY A 112 12.36 21.79 -5.70
CA GLY A 112 13.78 22.01 -5.47
C GLY A 112 14.52 22.46 -6.74
N LEU A 113 14.23 21.85 -7.89
CA LEU A 113 14.79 22.28 -9.18
C LEU A 113 14.32 23.68 -9.58
N GLY A 114 13.05 24.01 -9.31
CA GLY A 114 12.51 25.35 -9.54
C GLY A 114 13.32 26.43 -8.80
N PHE A 115 13.56 26.23 -7.50
CA PHE A 115 14.41 27.17 -6.73
C PHE A 115 15.88 27.13 -7.16
N LEU A 116 16.45 25.94 -7.42
CA LEU A 116 17.85 25.79 -7.81
C LEU A 116 18.18 26.53 -9.12
N TYR A 117 17.28 26.51 -10.10
CA TYR A 117 17.45 27.18 -11.39
C TYR A 117 16.81 28.57 -11.47
N GLY A 118 16.34 29.13 -10.34
CA GLY A 118 15.74 30.46 -10.29
C GLY A 118 14.34 30.57 -10.91
N ASN A 119 13.71 29.45 -11.27
CA ASN A 119 12.32 29.40 -11.74
C ASN A 119 11.34 29.29 -10.56
N ILE A 120 11.17 30.43 -9.88
CA ILE A 120 10.34 30.55 -8.68
C ILE A 120 8.87 30.20 -8.96
N THR A 121 8.36 30.54 -10.15
CA THR A 121 6.98 30.21 -10.55
C THR A 121 6.74 28.71 -10.57
N VAL A 122 7.65 27.92 -11.17
CA VAL A 122 7.54 26.45 -11.19
C VAL A 122 7.51 25.90 -9.76
N ALA A 123 8.39 26.39 -8.88
CA ALA A 123 8.45 25.94 -7.49
C ALA A 123 7.11 26.17 -6.76
N TYR A 124 6.53 27.37 -6.87
CA TYR A 124 5.25 27.68 -6.24
C TYR A 124 4.07 26.98 -6.90
N VAL A 125 4.08 26.70 -8.21
CA VAL A 125 3.03 25.89 -8.85
C VAL A 125 3.01 24.48 -8.29
N PHE A 126 4.17 23.81 -8.20
CA PHE A 126 4.24 22.48 -7.57
C PHE A 126 3.83 22.55 -6.09
N GLY A 127 4.28 23.57 -5.35
CA GLY A 127 3.90 23.79 -3.96
C GLY A 127 2.39 23.99 -3.76
N ALA A 128 1.75 24.79 -4.62
CA ALA A 128 0.32 25.07 -4.59
C ALA A 128 -0.54 23.83 -4.88
N ILE A 129 0.03 22.80 -5.53
CA ILE A 129 -0.63 21.49 -5.70
C ILE A 129 -0.31 20.58 -4.52
N LEU A 130 0.96 20.51 -4.10
CA LEU A 130 1.43 19.57 -3.09
C LEU A 130 0.80 19.83 -1.70
N ILE A 131 0.75 21.09 -1.26
CA ILE A 131 0.29 21.44 0.09
C ILE A 131 -1.20 21.10 0.29
N PRO A 132 -2.13 21.48 -0.62
CA PRO A 132 -3.53 21.06 -0.48
C PRO A 132 -3.71 19.54 -0.47
N LEU A 133 -2.99 18.80 -1.32
CA LEU A 133 -3.05 17.34 -1.32
C LEU A 133 -2.60 16.73 0.02
N GLN A 134 -1.57 17.30 0.65
CA GLN A 134 -1.12 16.89 1.98
C GLN A 134 -2.17 17.21 3.04
N ILE A 135 -2.78 18.40 3.01
CA ILE A 135 -3.86 18.77 3.95
C ILE A 135 -5.03 17.79 3.84
N ILE A 136 -5.44 17.41 2.63
CA ILE A 136 -6.52 16.44 2.40
C ILE A 136 -6.15 15.08 3.01
N VAL A 137 -4.95 14.55 2.75
CA VAL A 137 -4.49 13.28 3.33
C VAL A 137 -4.43 13.35 4.86
N ILE A 138 -3.89 14.44 5.41
CA ILE A 138 -3.72 14.62 6.86
C ILE A 138 -5.07 14.76 7.57
N SER A 139 -6.09 15.33 6.92
CA SER A 139 -7.41 15.56 7.53
C SER A 139 -8.39 14.41 7.33
N THR A 140 -8.36 13.76 6.17
CA THR A 140 -9.39 12.78 5.75
C THR A 140 -8.87 11.38 5.49
N HIS A 141 -7.56 11.17 5.48
CA HIS A 141 -6.90 10.00 4.89
C HIS A 141 -7.19 9.78 3.40
N PHE A 142 -7.93 10.66 2.72
CA PHE A 142 -8.10 10.53 1.28
C PHE A 142 -6.80 10.88 0.56
N CYS A 143 -6.19 9.89 -0.07
CA CYS A 143 -4.97 10.07 -0.85
C CYS A 143 -5.28 10.03 -2.34
N MET A 144 -5.29 11.21 -2.99
CA MET A 144 -5.58 11.35 -4.41
C MET A 144 -4.68 10.45 -5.27
N ALA A 145 -3.38 10.37 -4.96
CA ALA A 145 -2.45 9.51 -5.69
C ALA A 145 -2.79 8.01 -5.56
N SER A 146 -3.14 7.54 -4.35
CA SER A 146 -3.59 6.15 -4.15
C SER A 146 -4.93 5.89 -4.85
N TRP A 147 -5.83 6.87 -4.88
CA TRP A 147 -7.10 6.80 -5.60
C TRP A 147 -6.91 6.70 -7.11
N MET A 148 -6.07 7.59 -7.68
CA MET A 148 -5.72 7.57 -9.09
C MET A 148 -5.06 6.26 -9.47
N TYR A 149 -4.12 5.79 -8.65
CA TYR A 149 -3.50 4.49 -8.83
C TYR A 149 -4.56 3.39 -8.94
N GLU A 150 -5.47 3.28 -7.97
CA GLU A 150 -6.53 2.29 -8.04
C GLU A 150 -7.44 2.46 -9.26
N GLY A 151 -7.84 3.68 -9.59
CA GLY A 151 -8.68 3.98 -10.75
C GLY A 151 -8.03 3.59 -12.08
N VAL A 152 -6.76 3.94 -12.27
CA VAL A 152 -5.96 3.55 -13.44
C VAL A 152 -5.83 2.04 -13.50
N PHE A 153 -5.56 1.37 -12.38
CA PHE A 153 -5.41 -0.09 -12.33
C PHE A 153 -6.72 -0.86 -12.56
N LYS A 154 -7.87 -0.29 -12.16
CA LYS A 154 -9.20 -0.78 -12.53
C LYS A 154 -9.48 -0.60 -14.03
N LEU A 155 -9.11 0.54 -14.60
CA LEU A 155 -9.31 0.83 -16.03
C LEU A 155 -8.46 -0.06 -16.94
N ILE A 156 -7.22 -0.40 -16.54
CA ILE A 156 -6.35 -1.32 -17.30
C ILE A 156 -6.65 -2.81 -17.04
N GLY A 157 -7.77 -3.14 -16.40
CA GLY A 157 -8.33 -4.50 -16.33
C GLY A 157 -7.49 -5.54 -15.59
N GLY A 158 -6.60 -5.12 -14.67
CA GLY A 158 -5.58 -6.01 -14.10
C GLY A 158 -5.53 -6.13 -12.58
N TRP A 159 -6.42 -5.46 -11.84
CA TRP A 159 -6.35 -5.45 -10.38
C TRP A 159 -7.58 -6.07 -9.73
N ASP A 160 -7.40 -7.27 -9.19
CA ASP A 160 -8.31 -7.84 -8.21
C ASP A 160 -7.87 -7.40 -6.83
N ARG A 161 -8.69 -6.58 -6.16
CA ARG A 161 -8.36 -6.08 -4.81
C ARG A 161 -8.17 -7.30 -3.90
N PRO A 162 -7.08 -7.36 -3.12
CA PRO A 162 -6.93 -8.45 -2.19
C PRO A 162 -8.11 -8.48 -1.21
N ILE A 163 -8.69 -9.66 -0.99
CA ILE A 163 -9.75 -9.87 0.01
C ILE A 163 -9.18 -9.80 1.42
N SER A 164 -10.00 -9.43 2.40
CA SER A 164 -9.59 -9.38 3.80
C SER A 164 -9.12 -10.74 4.30
N SER A 165 -8.31 -10.76 5.36
CA SER A 165 -7.86 -12.00 5.98
C SER A 165 -9.01 -12.81 6.56
N GLU A 166 -10.02 -12.14 7.12
CA GLU A 166 -11.26 -12.74 7.61
C GLU A 166 -12.05 -13.40 6.47
N ASP A 167 -12.26 -12.70 5.35
CA ASP A 167 -12.94 -13.27 4.19
C ASP A 167 -12.16 -14.45 3.59
N ALA A 168 -10.83 -14.36 3.54
CA ALA A 168 -9.99 -15.45 3.06
C ALA A 168 -10.11 -16.69 3.94
N ARG A 169 -10.04 -16.53 5.26
CA ARG A 169 -10.23 -17.62 6.23
C ARG A 169 -11.64 -18.19 6.13
N ARG A 170 -12.68 -17.35 5.96
CA ARG A 170 -14.05 -17.80 5.74
C ARG A 170 -14.16 -18.68 4.49
N LEU A 171 -13.66 -18.22 3.35
CA LEU A 171 -13.69 -18.97 2.09
C LEU A 171 -12.95 -20.31 2.21
N VAL A 172 -11.77 -20.32 2.83
CA VAL A 172 -11.01 -21.56 3.06
C VAL A 172 -11.78 -22.54 3.97
N ASN A 173 -12.44 -22.03 5.02
CA ASN A 173 -13.30 -22.86 5.89
C ASN A 173 -14.55 -23.39 5.16
N GLU A 174 -15.05 -22.66 4.15
CA GLU A 174 -16.14 -23.09 3.26
C GLU A 174 -15.67 -24.06 2.16
N GLY A 175 -14.39 -24.43 2.14
CA GLY A 175 -13.81 -25.42 1.23
C GLY A 175 -13.03 -24.84 0.04
N ALA A 176 -12.73 -23.54 0.04
CA ALA A 176 -11.86 -22.96 -0.98
C ALA A 176 -10.42 -23.49 -0.86
N VAL A 177 -9.78 -23.75 -2.00
CA VAL A 177 -8.38 -24.19 -2.05
C VAL A 177 -7.47 -22.99 -1.81
N LEU A 178 -6.63 -23.06 -0.78
CA LEU A 178 -5.59 -22.06 -0.53
C LEU A 178 -4.38 -22.37 -1.43
N VAL A 179 -3.96 -21.42 -2.25
CA VAL A 179 -2.92 -21.62 -3.26
C VAL A 179 -1.76 -20.66 -3.06
N ASP A 180 -0.57 -21.22 -2.87
CA ASP A 180 0.69 -20.49 -2.81
C ASP A 180 1.32 -20.42 -4.20
N VAL A 181 1.45 -19.21 -4.75
CA VAL A 181 2.01 -18.99 -6.09
C VAL A 181 3.51 -18.65 -6.09
N ARG A 182 4.19 -18.85 -4.96
CA ARG A 182 5.66 -18.74 -4.83
C ARG A 182 6.36 -19.94 -5.45
N GLY A 183 7.69 -19.86 -5.59
CA GLY A 183 8.49 -20.99 -6.07
C GLY A 183 8.50 -22.15 -5.06
N PRO A 184 8.77 -23.39 -5.51
CA PRO A 184 8.76 -24.58 -4.64
C PRO A 184 9.70 -24.47 -3.44
N ASP A 185 10.88 -23.87 -3.63
CA ASP A 185 11.84 -23.67 -2.54
C ASP A 185 11.33 -22.70 -1.46
N GLU A 186 10.59 -21.67 -1.84
CA GLU A 186 9.95 -20.75 -0.87
C GLU A 186 8.85 -21.46 -0.10
N PHE A 187 8.04 -22.25 -0.79
CA PHE A 187 6.98 -23.05 -0.18
C PHE A 187 7.56 -24.07 0.81
N ALA A 188 8.63 -24.77 0.44
CA ALA A 188 9.29 -25.77 1.29
C ALA A 188 9.90 -25.16 2.57
N ARG A 189 10.33 -23.89 2.54
CA ARG A 189 10.85 -23.17 3.72
C ARG A 189 9.77 -22.75 4.72
N GLY A 190 8.49 -22.77 4.31
CA GLY A 190 7.36 -22.40 5.16
C GLY A 190 6.23 -21.79 4.33
N HIS A 191 5.01 -22.24 4.60
CA HIS A 191 3.79 -21.86 3.89
C HIS A 191 2.59 -21.92 4.83
N LEU A 192 1.46 -21.36 4.40
CA LEU A 192 0.21 -21.41 5.15
C LEU A 192 -0.33 -22.85 5.21
N PRO A 193 -0.90 -23.29 6.35
CA PRO A 193 -1.43 -24.65 6.49
C PRO A 193 -2.46 -24.99 5.40
N ASN A 194 -2.40 -26.23 4.90
CA ASN A 194 -3.28 -26.76 3.86
C ASN A 194 -3.18 -26.05 2.49
N ALA A 195 -2.16 -25.21 2.29
CA ALA A 195 -1.93 -24.59 0.99
C ALA A 195 -1.39 -25.60 -0.03
N VAL A 196 -1.78 -25.45 -1.30
CA VAL A 196 -1.21 -26.15 -2.45
C VAL A 196 -0.24 -25.20 -3.16
N ASN A 197 0.95 -25.67 -3.52
CA ASN A 197 1.90 -24.86 -4.27
C ASN A 197 1.63 -24.96 -5.78
N VAL A 198 1.33 -23.83 -6.41
CA VAL A 198 1.19 -23.70 -7.86
C VAL A 198 1.97 -22.44 -8.29
N PRO A 199 3.28 -22.55 -8.54
CA PRO A 199 4.13 -21.40 -8.83
C PRO A 199 3.60 -20.56 -10.00
N LEU A 200 3.69 -19.24 -9.89
CA LEU A 200 3.23 -18.31 -10.94
C LEU A 200 3.84 -18.65 -12.31
N ASP A 201 5.11 -19.05 -12.34
CA ASP A 201 5.85 -19.31 -13.58
C ASP A 201 5.35 -20.56 -14.33
N THR A 202 4.74 -21.52 -13.61
CA THR A 202 4.19 -22.76 -14.18
C THR A 202 2.66 -22.80 -14.14
N LEU A 203 2.02 -21.72 -13.69
CA LEU A 203 0.58 -21.64 -13.43
C LEU A 203 -0.27 -21.98 -14.67
N GLU A 204 0.11 -21.47 -15.84
CA GLU A 204 -0.61 -21.73 -17.10
C GLU A 204 -0.58 -23.21 -17.52
N GLN A 205 0.37 -23.99 -17.01
CA GLN A 205 0.48 -25.42 -17.27
C GLN A 205 -0.35 -26.26 -16.28
N GLN A 206 -0.88 -25.64 -15.24
CA GLN A 206 -1.53 -26.30 -14.10
C GLN A 206 -2.95 -25.75 -13.84
N LEU A 207 -3.61 -25.26 -14.90
CA LEU A 207 -4.96 -24.67 -14.81
C LEU A 207 -6.02 -25.65 -14.27
N ASP A 208 -5.82 -26.95 -14.49
CA ASP A 208 -6.74 -28.01 -14.04
C ASP A 208 -6.89 -28.06 -12.51
N VAL A 209 -5.89 -27.56 -11.76
CA VAL A 209 -5.94 -27.48 -10.29
C VAL A 209 -7.08 -26.58 -9.82
N PHE A 210 -7.43 -25.55 -10.59
CA PHE A 210 -8.42 -24.56 -10.20
C PHE A 210 -9.85 -25.00 -10.55
N GLY A 211 -10.03 -25.75 -11.64
CA GLY A 211 -11.32 -26.33 -12.05
C GLY A 211 -12.50 -25.37 -11.87
N ASN A 212 -13.58 -25.86 -11.25
CA ASN A 212 -14.73 -25.04 -10.80
C ASN A 212 -14.66 -24.64 -9.32
N GLN A 213 -13.57 -24.97 -8.62
CA GLN A 213 -13.46 -24.76 -7.18
C GLN A 213 -13.06 -23.32 -6.87
N THR A 214 -13.60 -22.77 -5.78
CA THR A 214 -13.16 -21.47 -5.28
C THR A 214 -11.71 -21.59 -4.82
N SER A 215 -10.86 -20.67 -5.27
CA SER A 215 -9.44 -20.65 -4.92
C SER A 215 -9.05 -19.32 -4.28
N VAL A 216 -8.22 -19.36 -3.25
CA VAL A 216 -7.65 -18.18 -2.59
C VAL A 216 -6.15 -18.16 -2.82
N LEU A 217 -5.66 -17.18 -3.57
CA LEU A 217 -4.25 -17.09 -3.95
C LEU A 217 -3.46 -16.19 -2.99
N TYR A 218 -2.24 -16.60 -2.65
CA TYR A 218 -1.31 -15.74 -1.93
C TYR A 218 0.14 -15.93 -2.40
N CYS A 219 1.00 -14.98 -2.06
CA CYS A 219 2.44 -15.09 -2.26
C CYS A 219 3.20 -14.29 -1.19
N GLN A 220 4.49 -14.03 -1.36
CA GLN A 220 5.27 -13.33 -0.34
C GLN A 220 4.79 -11.88 -0.09
N SER A 221 4.58 -11.11 -1.16
CA SER A 221 4.34 -9.66 -1.10
C SER A 221 3.02 -9.21 -1.74
N GLY A 222 2.25 -10.15 -2.29
CA GLY A 222 1.00 -9.91 -3.03
C GLY A 222 1.15 -9.66 -4.53
N MET A 223 2.35 -9.33 -5.03
CA MET A 223 2.53 -9.04 -6.47
C MET A 223 2.33 -10.28 -7.36
N ARG A 224 2.86 -11.43 -6.94
CA ARG A 224 2.74 -12.67 -7.72
C ARG A 224 1.31 -13.23 -7.70
N SER A 225 0.62 -13.19 -6.56
CA SER A 225 -0.77 -13.65 -6.46
C SER A 225 -1.72 -12.77 -7.25
N GLN A 226 -1.44 -11.48 -7.38
CA GLN A 226 -2.15 -10.60 -8.29
C GLN A 226 -1.91 -10.97 -9.77
N GLY A 227 -0.65 -11.26 -10.13
CA GLY A 227 -0.31 -11.78 -11.46
C GLY A 227 -1.03 -13.09 -11.76
N ALA A 228 -1.06 -14.01 -10.80
CA ALA A 228 -1.73 -15.30 -10.92
C ALA A 228 -3.25 -15.14 -11.11
N ALA A 229 -3.90 -14.29 -10.31
CA ALA A 229 -5.33 -14.02 -10.47
C ALA A 229 -5.65 -13.47 -11.87
N LYS A 230 -4.79 -12.61 -12.41
CA LYS A 230 -4.94 -12.08 -13.78
C LYS A 230 -4.80 -13.18 -14.84
N VAL A 231 -3.80 -14.06 -14.69
CA VAL A 231 -3.58 -15.20 -15.59
C VAL A 231 -4.79 -16.15 -15.57
N LEU A 232 -5.30 -16.48 -14.39
CA LEU A 232 -6.46 -17.38 -14.25
C LEU A 232 -7.73 -16.77 -14.85
N LYS A 233 -8.02 -15.50 -14.58
CA LYS A 233 -9.16 -14.79 -15.18
C LYS A 233 -9.06 -14.72 -16.71
N LYS A 234 -7.85 -14.51 -17.25
CA LYS A 234 -7.61 -14.52 -18.71
C LYS A 234 -7.97 -15.87 -19.33
N HIS A 235 -7.84 -16.97 -18.58
CA HIS A 235 -8.19 -18.32 -19.01
C HIS A 235 -9.63 -18.73 -18.61
N GLY A 236 -10.48 -17.77 -18.21
CA GLY A 236 -11.90 -18.02 -17.89
C GLY A 236 -12.15 -18.62 -16.50
N ILE A 237 -11.14 -18.66 -15.64
CA ILE A 237 -11.27 -19.14 -14.26
C ILE A 237 -11.63 -17.93 -13.39
N GLU A 238 -12.92 -17.78 -13.08
CA GLU A 238 -13.44 -16.60 -12.37
C GLU A 238 -13.54 -16.79 -10.85
N ASN A 239 -13.62 -18.03 -10.36
CA ASN A 239 -13.78 -18.37 -8.94
C ASN A 239 -12.46 -18.23 -8.15
N VAL A 240 -11.76 -17.11 -8.34
CA VAL A 240 -10.44 -16.85 -7.76
C VAL A 240 -10.51 -15.57 -6.93
N SER A 241 -10.11 -15.69 -5.68
CA SER A 241 -9.88 -14.56 -4.78
C SER A 241 -8.39 -14.40 -4.50
N ASN A 242 -7.92 -13.17 -4.36
CA ASN A 242 -6.53 -12.87 -4.06
C ASN A 242 -6.40 -12.47 -2.57
N LEU A 243 -5.69 -13.22 -1.74
CA LEU A 243 -5.36 -12.78 -0.37
C LEU A 243 -4.23 -11.74 -0.37
N GLY A 244 -3.30 -11.84 -1.33
CA GLY A 244 -2.14 -10.95 -1.43
C GLY A 244 -0.90 -11.52 -0.72
N ALA A 245 -0.36 -10.77 0.25
CA ALA A 245 0.86 -11.16 0.96
C ALA A 245 0.58 -12.23 2.03
N MET A 246 1.48 -13.20 2.18
CA MET A 246 1.38 -14.32 3.12
C MET A 246 1.21 -13.85 4.57
N ALA A 247 1.94 -12.79 4.94
CA ALA A 247 1.88 -12.20 6.28
C ALA A 247 0.48 -11.68 6.67
N LYS A 248 -0.43 -11.52 5.70
CA LYS A 248 -1.80 -11.10 5.93
C LYS A 248 -2.69 -12.21 6.48
N TRP A 249 -2.25 -13.47 6.43
CA TRP A 249 -3.06 -14.59 6.93
C TRP A 249 -3.30 -14.52 8.44
N ASP A 250 -2.35 -13.99 9.20
CA ASP A 250 -2.38 -13.96 10.67
C ASP A 250 -2.84 -12.61 11.25
N THR A 251 -3.08 -11.61 10.40
CA THR A 251 -3.74 -10.34 10.76
C THR A 251 -5.25 -10.48 10.71
#